data_AF-A0A7C7LWJ8-F1
#
_entry.id   AF-A0A7C7LWJ8-F1
#
_cell.length_a   1.000
_cell.length_b   1.000
_cell.length_c   1.000
_cell.angle_alpha   90.00
_cell.angle_beta   90.00
_cell.angle_gamma   90.00
#
_symmetry.space_group_name_H-M   'P 1'
#
loop_
_entity.id
_entity.type
_entity.pdbx_description
1 polymer ?
#
loop_
_entity_poly.entity_id
_entity_poly.type
_entity_poly.pdbx_seq_one_letter_code
_entity_poly.pdbx_strand_id
1 'polypeptide(L)' 'MTMLDKRLSESAYVAGEQFSMGDIPVGIMTYRWFTLDMERAELPHLARWYDNLSGRAAFKNHIMIGLT' A
#
# COMPACT_ATOMS: atom_id res chain seq x y z
N MET A 1 -6.62 3.79 7.68
CA MET A 1 -6.33 3.72 6.24
C MET A 1 -7.10 4.74 5.39
N THR A 2 -8.26 5.24 5.83
CA THR A 2 -9.08 6.22 5.10
C THR A 2 -8.36 7.54 4.73
N MET A 3 -7.50 8.06 5.61
CA MET A 3 -6.70 9.27 5.30
C MET A 3 -5.69 9.02 4.18
N LEU A 4 -5.09 7.83 4.15
CA LEU A 4 -4.17 7.43 3.09
C LEU A 4 -4.91 7.20 1.77
N ASP A 5 -6.09 6.56 1.82
CA ASP A 5 -6.96 6.41 0.64
C ASP A 5 -7.34 7.77 0.04
N LYS A 6 -7.72 8.75 0.86
CA LYS A 6 -7.95 10.13 0.42
C LYS A 6 -6.69 10.73 -0.21
N ARG A 7 -5.52 10.59 0.41
CA ARG A 7 -4.26 11.09 -0.17
C ARG A 7 -4.00 10.48 -1.56
N LEU A 8 -4.29 9.19 -1.71
CA LEU A 8 -4.11 8.42 -2.95
C LEU A 8 -5.25 8.65 -3.96
N SER A 9 -6.34 9.32 -3.60
CA SER A 9 -7.31 9.79 -4.59
C SER A 9 -6.78 10.98 -5.38
N GLU A 10 -5.87 11.75 -4.78
CA GLU A 10 -5.31 12.98 -5.34
C GLU A 10 -3.99 12.75 -6.11
N SER A 11 -3.30 11.63 -5.90
CA SER A 11 -2.10 11.27 -6.66
C SER A 11 -1.84 9.76 -6.74
N ALA A 12 -1.01 9.33 -7.69
CA ALA A 12 -0.69 7.92 -7.91
C ALA A 12 0.05 7.26 -6.72
N TYR A 13 0.94 8.00 -6.05
CA TYR A 13 1.80 7.57 -4.95
C TYR A 13 1.73 8.54 -3.76
N VAL A 14 2.28 8.15 -2.62
CA VAL A 14 2.19 8.93 -1.37
C VAL A 14 2.75 10.35 -1.51
N ALA A 15 3.86 10.50 -2.24
CA ALA A 15 4.55 11.79 -2.43
C ALA A 15 4.21 12.50 -3.76
N GLY A 16 3.35 11.93 -4.61
CA GLY A 16 2.99 12.53 -5.91
C GLY A 16 2.76 11.50 -7.01
N GLU A 17 3.12 11.84 -8.24
CA GLU A 17 2.85 11.02 -9.44
C GLU A 17 3.85 9.87 -9.65
N GLN A 18 4.94 9.85 -8.90
CA GLN A 18 5.99 8.84 -9.03
C GLN A 18 6.26 8.13 -7.71
N PHE A 19 6.62 6.85 -7.78
CA PHE A 19 7.05 6.07 -6.63
C PHE A 19 8.23 6.75 -5.95
N SER A 20 8.18 6.81 -4.63
CA SER A 20 9.14 7.56 -3.81
C SER A 20 9.51 6.80 -2.54
N MET A 21 10.48 7.33 -1.80
CA MET A 21 10.77 6.83 -0.45
C MET A 21 9.56 6.90 0.49
N GLY A 22 8.61 7.80 0.24
CA GLY A 22 7.38 7.92 1.03
C GLY A 22 6.48 6.68 0.95
N ASP A 23 6.54 5.94 -0.16
CA ASP A 23 5.72 4.76 -0.38
C ASP A 23 6.25 3.52 0.36
N ILE A 24 7.54 3.49 0.69
CA ILE A 24 8.20 2.32 1.28
C ILE A 24 7.66 1.99 2.68
N PRO A 25 7.77 2.87 3.70
CA PRO A 25 7.29 2.54 5.04
C PRO A 25 5.76 2.37 5.07
N VAL A 26 5.04 3.15 4.27
CA VAL A 26 3.58 3.06 4.17
C VAL A 26 3.17 1.71 3.56
N GLY A 27 3.85 1.27 2.49
CA GLY A 27 3.59 0.00 1.83
C GLY A 27 3.76 -1.20 2.76
N ILE A 28 4.78 -1.18 3.63
CA ILE A 28 4.99 -2.22 4.65
C ILE A 28 3.80 -2.30 5.61
N MET A 29 3.32 -1.16 6.11
CA MET A 29 2.16 -1.12 7.00
C MET A 29 0.86 -1.53 6.30
N THR A 30 0.72 -1.17 5.03
CA THR A 30 -0.43 -1.58 4.23
C THR A 30 -0.44 -3.08 3.95
N TYR A 31 0.71 -3.72 3.68
CA TYR A 31 0.80 -5.18 3.59
C TYR A 31 0.29 -5.87 4.86
N ARG A 32 0.76 -5.41 6.04
CA ARG A 32 0.29 -5.93 7.33
C ARG A 32 -1.22 -5.77 7.47
N TRP A 33 -1.75 -4.58 7.17
CA TRP A 33 -3.19 -4.30 7.24
C TRP A 33 -4.03 -5.15 6.29
N PHE A 34 -3.54 -5.46 5.09
CA PHE A 34 -4.19 -6.38 4.15
C PHE A 34 -4.05 -7.87 4.53
N THR A 35 -3.07 -8.23 5.35
CA THR A 35 -2.82 -9.62 5.73
C THR A 35 -3.54 -10.04 7.02
N LEU A 36 -3.78 -9.09 7.94
CA LEU A 36 -4.53 -9.39 9.17
C LEU A 36 -5.99 -9.74 8.87
N ASP A 37 -6.50 -10.73 9.59
CA ASP A 37 -7.90 -11.15 9.53
C ASP A 37 -8.77 -10.16 10.32
N MET A 38 -9.31 -9.18 9.60
CA MET A 38 -10.20 -8.17 10.16
C MET A 38 -11.14 -7.61 9.08
N GLU A 39 -12.30 -7.12 9.52
CA GLU A 39 -13.21 -6.39 8.66
C GLU A 39 -12.58 -5.08 8.17
N ARG A 40 -12.81 -4.76 6.90
CA ARG A 40 -12.19 -3.62 6.21
C ARG A 40 -13.23 -2.89 5.37
N ALA A 41 -13.17 -1.56 5.43
CA ALA A 41 -13.92 -0.71 4.51
C ALA A 41 -13.35 -0.81 3.09
N GLU A 42 -14.19 -0.56 2.09
CA GLU A 42 -13.75 -0.43 0.70
C GLU A 42 -12.94 0.87 0.53
N LEU A 43 -11.67 0.73 0.17
CA LEU A 43 -10.72 1.83 -0.02
C LEU A 43 -10.06 1.67 -1.41
N PRO A 44 -10.74 2.10 -2.49
CA PRO A 44 -10.34 1.77 -3.87
C PRO A 44 -9.01 2.39 -4.28
N HIS A 45 -8.66 3.57 -3.77
CA HIS A 45 -7.41 4.24 -4.12
C HIS A 45 -6.22 3.61 -3.40
N LEU A 46 -6.43 3.20 -2.15
CA LEU A 46 -5.49 2.38 -1.40
C LEU A 46 -5.25 1.03 -2.09
N ALA A 47 -6.31 0.34 -2.52
CA ALA A 47 -6.22 -0.94 -3.21
C ALA A 47 -5.41 -0.82 -4.51
N ARG A 48 -5.75 0.15 -5.38
CA ARG A 48 -5.00 0.44 -6.62
C ARG A 48 -3.52 0.67 -6.36
N TRP A 49 -3.18 1.51 -5.38
CA TRP A 49 -1.78 1.78 -5.03
C TRP A 49 -1.07 0.54 -4.47
N TYR A 50 -1.75 -0.24 -3.62
CA TYR A 50 -1.20 -1.48 -3.07
C TYR A 50 -0.97 -2.55 -4.13
N ASP A 51 -1.85 -2.68 -5.12
CA ASP A 51 -1.67 -3.59 -6.26
C ASP A 51 -0.43 -3.20 -7.08
N ASN A 52 -0.24 -1.89 -7.31
CA ASN A 52 0.97 -1.38 -7.97
C ASN A 52 2.25 -1.72 -7.20
N LEU A 53 2.23 -1.59 -5.86
CA LEU A 53 3.37 -2.01 -5.03
C LEU A 53 3.59 -3.51 -5.08
N SER A 54 2.51 -4.28 -4.95
CA SER A 54 2.51 -5.74 -4.99
C SER A 54 3.01 -6.30 -6.32
N GLY A 55 2.94 -5.54 -7.41
CA GLY A 55 3.55 -5.89 -8.70
C GLY A 55 5.08 -5.83 -8.73
N ARG A 56 5.73 -5.12 -7.78
CA ARG A 56 7.18 -4.87 -7.79
C ARG A 56 7.94 -6.05 -7.18
N ALA A 57 8.96 -6.54 -7.88
CA ALA A 57 9.79 -7.66 -7.40
C ALA A 57 10.40 -7.40 -6.01
N ALA A 58 10.93 -6.20 -5.76
CA ALA A 58 11.48 -5.84 -4.45
C ALA A 58 10.43 -5.88 -3.33
N PHE A 59 9.19 -5.44 -3.60
CA PHE A 59 8.12 -5.49 -2.61
C PHE A 59 7.71 -6.92 -2.30
N LYS A 60 7.56 -7.76 -3.34
CA LYS A 60 7.27 -9.19 -3.18
C LYS A 60 8.34 -9.90 -2.34
N ASN A 61 9.61 -9.69 -2.71
CA ASN A 61 10.74 -10.43 -2.13
C ASN A 61 11.09 -10.03 -0.69
N HIS A 62 10.72 -8.82 -0.27
CA HIS A 62 11.11 -8.30 1.04
C HIS A 62 9.93 -8.06 1.99
N ILE A 63 8.73 -7.82 1.47
CA ILE A 63 7.56 -7.43 2.28
C ILE A 63 6.50 -8.53 2.25
N MET A 64 6.19 -9.11 1.07
CA MET A 64 5.14 -10.12 0.92
C MET A 64 5.62 -11.55 1.25
N ILE A 65 6.41 -11.70 2.32
CA ILE A 65 7.03 -12.96 2.73
C ILE A 65 6.31 -13.65 3.90
N GLY A 66 5.13 -13.14 4.27
CA GLY A 66 4.36 -13.60 5.42
C GLY A 66 4.54 -12.71 6.65
N LEU A 67 3.55 -12.71 7.54
CA LEU A 67 3.68 -12.12 8.86
C LEU A 67 4.25 -13.16 9.82
N THR A 68 5.33 -12.79 10.52
CA THR A 68 5.94 -13.57 11.60
C THR A 68 5.66 -12.94 12.94
#